data_AF-A0AA38ZU86-F1
#
_entry.id   AF-A0AA38ZU86-F1
#
_cell.length_a   1.000
_cell.length_b   1.000
_cell.length_c   1.000
_cell.angle_alpha   90.00
_cell.angle_beta   90.00
_cell.angle_gamma   90.00
#
_symmetry.space_group_name_H-M   'P 1'
#
loop_
_entity.id
_entity.type
_entity.pdbx_description
1 polymer ?
#
loop_
_entity_poly.entity_id
_entity_poly.type
_entity_poly.pdbx_seq_one_letter_code
_entity_poly.pdbx_strand_id
1 'polypeptide(L)'
;MAFNKGIALSSREERDDADELRMAVKEIICGNGKERRQYEEALVAITVEESLKRYCQRIERPDFWGGESELLVLSKLCHQPIIVYIPEHEHTRGGWSSGFIPIAEYGSEFGKSSRNGKPRGVVRLLYSGKNHYDLLI
;
A
#
# COMPACT_ATOMS: atom_id res chain seq x y z
N MET A 1 -10.67 6.38 -1.78
CA MET A 1 -10.46 6.37 -3.24
C MET A 1 -11.59 7.09 -3.94
N ALA A 2 -11.28 7.75 -5.05
CA ALA A 2 -12.20 8.57 -5.83
C ALA A 2 -13.44 7.80 -6.31
N PHE A 3 -13.26 6.58 -6.83
CA PHE A 3 -14.35 5.74 -7.31
C PHE A 3 -15.42 5.42 -6.25
N ASN A 4 -15.01 5.06 -5.03
CA ASN A 4 -15.93 4.83 -3.90
C ASN A 4 -16.67 6.09 -3.44
N LYS A 5 -16.23 7.27 -3.89
CA LYS A 5 -16.88 8.57 -3.67
C LYS A 5 -17.67 9.05 -4.89
N GLY A 6 -17.80 8.22 -5.94
CA GLY A 6 -18.45 8.59 -7.20
C GLY A 6 -17.66 9.61 -8.04
N ILE A 7 -16.37 9.77 -7.75
CA ILE A 7 -15.46 10.68 -8.47
C ILE A 7 -14.74 9.85 -9.53
N ALA A 8 -14.95 10.18 -10.80
CA ALA A 8 -14.18 9.63 -11.91
C ALA A 8 -12.93 10.49 -12.12
N LEU A 9 -11.76 9.87 -12.07
CA LEU A 9 -10.48 10.50 -12.37
C LEU A 9 -10.07 10.12 -13.80
N SER A 10 -9.40 11.04 -14.48
CA SER A 10 -8.66 10.72 -15.70
C SER A 10 -7.40 9.92 -15.37
N SER A 11 -6.87 9.16 -16.34
CA SER A 11 -5.61 8.42 -16.16
C SER A 11 -4.42 9.33 -15.80
N ARG A 12 -4.50 10.62 -16.14
CA ARG A 12 -3.51 11.59 -15.72
C ARG A 12 -3.63 11.94 -14.24
N GLU A 13 -4.84 12.21 -13.76
CA GLU A 13 -5.10 12.50 -12.35
C GLU A 13 -4.76 11.30 -11.47
N GLU A 14 -5.10 10.07 -11.89
CA GLU A 14 -4.71 8.86 -11.16
C GLU A 14 -3.20 8.72 -11.04
N ARG A 15 -2.46 9.07 -12.11
CA ARG A 15 -1.00 9.06 -12.11
C ARG A 15 -0.42 10.15 -11.20
N ASP A 16 -0.97 11.36 -11.26
CA ASP A 16 -0.51 12.49 -10.46
C ASP A 16 -0.75 12.22 -8.96
N ASP A 17 -1.92 11.68 -8.59
CA ASP A 17 -2.25 11.24 -7.23
C ASP A 17 -1.32 10.11 -6.77
N ALA A 18 -1.04 9.12 -7.64
CA ALA A 18 -0.12 8.03 -7.32
C ALA A 18 1.33 8.52 -7.10
N ASP A 19 1.77 9.49 -7.91
CA ASP A 19 3.07 10.14 -7.74
C ASP A 19 3.13 10.95 -6.44
N GLU A 20 2.04 11.59 -6.01
CA GLU A 20 1.97 12.27 -4.71
C GLU A 20 2.17 11.28 -3.56
N LEU A 21 1.50 10.12 -3.59
CA LEU A 21 1.69 9.06 -2.59
C LEU A 21 3.14 8.57 -2.56
N ARG A 22 3.75 8.35 -3.74
CA ARG A 22 5.16 7.93 -3.85
C ARG A 22 6.11 8.95 -3.24
N MET A 23 5.88 10.24 -3.52
CA MET A 23 6.70 11.32 -2.98
C MET A 23 6.52 11.51 -1.47
N ALA A 24 5.32 11.28 -0.94
CA ALA A 24 5.08 11.28 0.50
C ALA A 24 5.84 10.16 1.22
N VAL A 25 5.87 8.94 0.66
CA VAL A 25 6.67 7.84 1.21
C VAL A 25 8.16 8.20 1.20
N LYS A 26 8.65 8.76 0.08
CA LYS A 26 10.04 9.25 -0.01
C LYS A 26 10.32 10.27 1.09
N GLU A 27 9.46 11.26 1.30
CA GLU A 27 9.69 12.30 2.30
C GLU A 27 9.86 11.70 3.71
N ILE A 28 8.96 10.79 4.09
CA ILE A 28 8.97 10.12 5.38
C ILE A 28 10.25 9.27 5.55
N ILE A 29 10.54 8.42 4.58
CA ILE A 29 11.62 7.42 4.67
C ILE A 29 12.99 8.03 4.42
N CYS A 30 13.11 8.99 3.50
CA CYS A 30 14.38 9.54 3.03
C CYS A 30 14.72 10.91 3.60
N GLY A 31 13.77 11.59 4.27
CA GLY A 31 13.96 12.91 4.90
C GLY A 31 14.89 12.89 6.12
N ASN A 32 14.68 13.77 7.10
CA ASN A 32 15.67 14.05 8.17
C ASN A 32 15.75 12.98 9.29
N GLY A 33 15.18 11.79 9.09
CA GLY A 33 15.38 10.63 9.96
C GLY A 33 14.54 10.57 11.25
N LYS A 34 13.90 11.66 11.67
CA LYS A 34 13.04 11.67 12.87
C LYS A 34 11.73 10.92 12.65
N GLU A 35 11.09 11.14 11.49
CA GLU A 35 9.78 10.56 11.19
C GLU A 35 9.87 9.08 10.81
N ARG A 36 10.87 8.67 10.01
CA ARG A 36 11.05 7.26 9.59
C ARG A 36 11.14 6.27 10.76
N ARG A 37 11.52 6.71 11.97
CA ARG A 37 11.55 5.87 13.18
C ARG A 37 10.17 5.36 13.60
N GLN A 38 9.10 6.07 13.23
CA GLN A 38 7.72 5.65 13.48
C GLN A 38 7.28 4.55 12.49
N TYR A 39 8.10 4.30 11.46
CA TYR A 39 7.87 3.34 10.38
C TYR A 39 8.97 2.27 10.39
N GLU A 40 9.36 1.80 11.58
CA GLU A 40 10.45 0.83 11.77
C GLU A 40 10.27 -0.43 10.92
N GLU A 41 9.06 -1.00 10.88
CA GLU A 41 8.75 -2.19 10.08
C GLU A 41 9.07 -1.97 8.59
N ALA A 42 8.65 -0.83 8.02
CA ALA A 42 8.95 -0.48 6.64
C ALA A 42 10.45 -0.24 6.43
N LEU A 43 11.12 0.42 7.38
CA LEU A 43 12.55 0.66 7.32
C LEU A 43 13.35 -0.66 7.31
N VAL A 44 12.96 -1.62 8.15
CA VAL A 44 13.55 -2.96 8.18
C VAL A 44 13.31 -3.66 6.84
N ALA A 45 12.07 -3.71 6.34
CA ALA A 45 11.75 -4.34 5.06
C ALA A 45 12.60 -3.78 3.90
N ILE A 46 12.71 -2.45 3.80
CA ILE A 46 13.56 -1.78 2.80
C ILE A 46 15.03 -2.19 2.96
N THR A 47 15.55 -2.14 4.17
CA THR A 47 17.00 -2.35 4.42
C THR A 47 17.45 -3.79 4.30
N VAL A 48 16.53 -4.75 4.39
CA VAL A 48 16.77 -6.17 4.09
C VAL A 48 16.97 -6.38 2.59
N GLU A 49 16.21 -5.68 1.75
CA GLU A 49 16.29 -5.83 0.28
C GLU A 49 17.42 -5.01 -0.34
N GLU A 50 17.61 -3.76 0.11
CA GLU A 50 18.65 -2.88 -0.41
C GLU A 50 19.11 -1.79 0.59
N SER A 51 20.24 -1.15 0.32
CA SER A 51 20.66 -0.02 1.16
C SER A 51 19.67 1.14 1.06
N LEU A 52 19.39 1.81 2.18
CA LEU A 52 18.47 2.95 2.22
C LEU A 52 18.83 4.07 1.22
N LYS A 53 20.14 4.31 0.99
CA LYS A 53 20.61 5.26 -0.01
C LYS A 53 20.11 4.91 -1.42
N ARG A 54 20.19 3.63 -1.80
CA ARG A 54 19.78 3.14 -3.12
C ARG A 54 18.26 3.20 -3.27
N TYR A 55 17.52 2.79 -2.24
CA TYR A 55 16.07 2.95 -2.19
C TYR A 55 15.65 4.40 -2.44
N CYS A 56 16.25 5.36 -1.72
CA CYS A 56 15.92 6.78 -1.84
C CYS A 56 16.22 7.37 -3.22
N GLN A 57 17.19 6.82 -3.96
CA GLN A 57 17.45 7.20 -5.35
C GLN A 57 16.41 6.59 -6.32
N ARG A 58 15.93 5.39 -6.03
CA ARG A 58 14.99 4.67 -6.89
C ARG A 58 13.57 5.20 -6.75
N ILE A 59 13.11 5.44 -5.52
CA ILE A 59 11.74 5.91 -5.25
C ILE A 59 11.44 7.27 -5.88
N GLU A 60 12.45 8.07 -6.21
CA GLU A 60 12.29 9.33 -6.95
C GLU A 60 11.85 9.12 -8.40
N ARG A 61 12.12 7.95 -8.99
CA ARG A 61 11.82 7.70 -10.39
C ARG A 61 10.34 7.34 -10.57
N PRO A 62 9.67 7.85 -11.61
CA PRO A 62 8.27 7.55 -11.88
C PRO A 62 8.03 6.10 -12.34
N ASP A 63 9.08 5.36 -12.70
CA ASP A 63 9.03 3.93 -13.02
C ASP A 63 9.29 3.02 -11.81
N PHE A 64 9.30 3.57 -10.59
CA PHE A 64 9.42 2.82 -9.35
C PHE A 64 8.16 2.00 -9.07
N TRP A 65 8.34 0.72 -8.75
CA TRP A 65 7.26 -0.18 -8.35
C TRP A 65 7.18 -0.18 -6.82
N GLY A 66 6.04 0.23 -6.28
CA GLY A 66 5.77 0.14 -4.84
C GLY A 66 5.38 -1.29 -4.44
N GLY A 67 5.74 -1.68 -3.22
CA GLY A 67 5.41 -2.99 -2.66
C GLY A 67 5.01 -2.90 -1.19
N GLU A 68 5.30 -3.97 -0.45
CA GLU A 68 4.95 -4.10 0.97
C GLU A 68 5.48 -2.94 1.83
N SER A 69 6.73 -2.54 1.63
CA SER A 69 7.36 -1.43 2.36
C SER A 69 6.59 -0.11 2.21
N GLU A 70 6.15 0.22 1.00
CA GLU A 70 5.37 1.43 0.73
C GLU A 70 3.96 1.31 1.31
N LEU A 71 3.33 0.13 1.21
CA LEU A 71 2.00 -0.12 1.78
C LEU A 71 1.98 0.04 3.30
N LEU A 72 3.04 -0.42 4.00
CA LEU A 72 3.22 -0.21 5.44
C LEU A 72 3.27 1.29 5.79
N VAL A 73 4.03 2.07 5.02
CA VAL A 73 4.13 3.53 5.24
C VAL A 73 2.79 4.21 4.97
N LEU A 74 2.17 3.92 3.83
CA LEU A 74 0.91 4.55 3.42
C LEU A 74 -0.25 4.20 4.36
N SER A 75 -0.32 2.97 4.85
CA SER A 75 -1.36 2.60 5.82
C SER A 75 -1.28 3.45 7.09
N LYS A 76 -0.07 3.62 7.62
CA LYS A 76 0.19 4.46 8.81
C LYS A 76 -0.03 5.94 8.52
N LEU A 77 0.53 6.46 7.42
CA LEU A 77 0.40 7.86 7.01
C LEU A 77 -1.06 8.26 6.80
N CYS A 78 -1.82 7.43 6.08
CA CYS A 78 -3.23 7.68 5.79
C CYS A 78 -4.16 7.23 6.92
N HIS A 79 -3.65 6.67 8.02
CA HIS A 79 -4.43 6.02 9.08
C HIS A 79 -5.55 5.14 8.52
N GLN A 80 -5.22 4.29 7.55
CA GLN A 80 -6.18 3.55 6.75
C GLN A 80 -5.74 2.09 6.66
N PRO A 81 -6.60 1.11 7.02
CA PRO A 81 -6.24 -0.29 6.86
C PRO A 81 -6.16 -0.65 5.37
N ILE A 82 -5.14 -1.43 5.02
CA ILE A 82 -4.93 -1.99 3.68
C ILE A 82 -4.88 -3.51 3.80
N ILE A 83 -5.69 -4.22 3.02
CA ILE A 83 -5.65 -5.69 2.92
C ILE A 83 -5.30 -6.08 1.50
N VAL A 84 -4.29 -6.94 1.36
CA VAL A 84 -3.90 -7.53 0.08
C VAL A 84 -4.49 -8.93 0.00
N TYR A 85 -5.18 -9.19 -1.11
CA TYR A 85 -5.79 -10.47 -1.44
C TYR A 85 -5.08 -11.12 -2.61
N ILE A 86 -5.18 -12.44 -2.73
CA ILE A 86 -4.92 -13.14 -3.99
C ILE A 86 -6.14 -13.96 -4.40
N PRO A 87 -6.31 -14.31 -5.69
CA PRO A 87 -7.35 -15.22 -6.11
C PRO A 87 -7.19 -16.60 -5.47
N GLU A 88 -8.28 -17.19 -4.98
CA GLU A 88 -8.23 -18.47 -4.25
C GLU A 88 -7.64 -19.62 -5.08
N HIS A 89 -7.83 -19.59 -6.40
CA HIS A 89 -7.26 -20.57 -7.33
C HIS A 89 -5.74 -20.45 -7.52
N GLU A 90 -5.13 -19.31 -7.19
CA GLU A 90 -3.67 -19.17 -7.14
C GLU A 90 -3.09 -19.85 -5.89
N HIS A 91 -3.86 -19.93 -4.81
CA HIS A 91 -3.46 -20.58 -3.56
C HIS A 91 -3.75 -22.10 -3.53
N THR A 92 -4.88 -22.52 -4.09
CA THR A 92 -5.27 -23.93 -4.13
C THR A 92 -5.01 -24.50 -5.51
N ARG A 93 -3.98 -25.34 -5.65
CA ARG A 93 -3.70 -26.11 -6.88
C ARG A 93 -4.89 -27.04 -7.19
N GLY A 94 -5.91 -26.54 -7.88
CA GLY A 94 -6.97 -27.37 -8.48
C GLY A 94 -8.43 -27.01 -8.21
N GLY A 95 -8.76 -25.83 -7.67
CA GLY A 95 -10.17 -25.43 -7.44
C GLY A 95 -10.68 -24.40 -8.45
N TRP A 96 -11.87 -24.61 -9.02
CA TRP A 96 -12.68 -23.58 -9.72
C TRP A 96 -13.35 -22.61 -8.71
N SER A 97 -12.59 -22.09 -7.75
CA SER A 97 -13.14 -21.15 -6.79
C SER A 97 -13.00 -19.71 -7.26
N SER A 98 -14.09 -18.95 -7.15
CA SER A 98 -14.18 -17.52 -7.47
C SER A 98 -13.89 -16.61 -6.27
N GLY A 99 -13.30 -17.15 -5.19
CA GLY A 99 -13.00 -16.42 -3.96
C GLY A 99 -11.67 -15.65 -3.98
N PHE A 100 -11.47 -14.85 -2.94
CA PHE A 100 -10.24 -14.10 -2.66
C PHE A 100 -9.77 -14.42 -1.24
N ILE A 101 -8.47 -14.67 -1.07
CA ILE A 101 -7.86 -14.97 0.23
C ILE A 101 -6.97 -13.80 0.64
N PRO A 102 -7.15 -13.23 1.85
CA PRO A 102 -6.25 -12.19 2.36
C PRO A 102 -4.88 -12.81 2.68
N ILE A 103 -3.81 -12.20 2.16
CA ILE A 103 -2.42 -12.65 2.34
C ILE A 103 -1.59 -11.70 3.19
N ALA A 104 -1.99 -10.43 3.29
CA ALA A 104 -1.34 -9.43 4.12
C ALA A 104 -2.36 -8.38 4.57
N GLU A 105 -2.18 -7.87 5.79
CA GLU A 105 -2.98 -6.80 6.36
C GLU A 105 -2.06 -5.78 7.03
N TYR A 106 -2.21 -4.52 6.64
CA TYR A 106 -1.45 -3.39 7.14
C TYR A 106 -2.39 -2.41 7.85
N GLY A 107 -1.99 -1.93 9.03
CA GLY A 107 -2.75 -0.95 9.80
C GLY A 107 -4.11 -1.44 10.29
N SER A 108 -4.21 -2.72 10.67
CA SER A 108 -5.44 -3.33 11.21
C SER A 108 -6.01 -2.56 12.42
N GLU A 109 -5.16 -1.85 13.16
CA GLU A 109 -5.55 -0.96 14.26
C GLU A 109 -6.44 0.20 13.82
N PHE A 110 -6.32 0.65 12.56
CA PHE A 110 -7.12 1.75 12.01
C PHE A 110 -8.52 1.33 11.57
N GLY A 111 -8.77 0.03 11.43
CA GLY A 111 -10.10 -0.52 11.10
C GLY A 111 -11.05 -0.61 12.29
N LYS A 112 -10.53 -0.56 13.52
CA LYS A 112 -11.33 -0.61 14.75
C LYS A 112 -11.94 0.77 14.98
N SER A 113 -13.26 0.85 15.12
CA SER A 113 -13.95 2.09 15.49
C SER A 113 -13.35 2.63 16.79
N SER A 114 -12.61 3.74 16.71
CA SER A 114 -12.32 4.54 17.89
C SER A 114 -13.65 5.01 18.48
N ARG A 115 -13.76 5.07 19.81
CA ARG A 115 -15.00 5.35 20.58
C ARG A 115 -15.81 6.56 20.09
N ASN A 116 -15.22 7.47 19.31
CA ASN A 116 -15.85 8.70 18.81
C ASN A 116 -15.71 8.93 17.28
N GLY A 117 -15.32 7.95 16.47
CA GLY A 117 -15.05 8.15 15.03
C GLY A 117 -15.70 7.12 14.11
N LYS A 118 -16.13 7.54 12.91
CA LYS A 118 -16.55 6.60 11.84
C LYS A 118 -15.36 5.71 11.47
N PRO A 119 -15.54 4.38 11.36
CA PRO A 119 -14.48 3.50 10.89
C PRO A 119 -14.04 3.93 9.49
N ARG A 120 -12.73 4.04 9.29
CA ARG A 120 -12.15 4.36 7.98
C ARG A 120 -12.27 3.13 7.08
N GLY A 121 -12.80 3.31 5.87
CA GLY A 121 -13.14 2.20 4.96
C GLY A 121 -11.91 1.49 4.37
N VAL A 122 -11.70 0.22 4.69
CA VAL A 122 -10.55 -0.60 4.25
C VAL A 122 -10.25 -0.45 2.75
N VAL A 123 -8.97 -0.24 2.41
CA VAL A 123 -8.47 -0.35 1.04
C VAL A 123 -8.16 -1.81 0.78
N ARG A 124 -8.76 -2.39 -0.26
CA ARG A 124 -8.56 -3.79 -0.64
C ARG A 124 -7.80 -3.85 -1.95
N LEU A 125 -6.66 -4.51 -1.94
CA LEU A 125 -5.82 -4.72 -3.11
C LEU A 125 -5.87 -6.18 -3.52
N LEU A 126 -5.80 -6.46 -4.82
CA LEU A 126 -5.65 -7.79 -5.38
C LEU A 126 -4.23 -7.90 -5.97
N TYR A 127 -3.45 -8.86 -5.49
CA TYR A 127 -2.12 -9.16 -6.04
C TYR A 127 -2.21 -10.30 -7.05
N SER A 128 -1.85 -10.03 -8.32
CA SER A 128 -2.11 -10.95 -9.44
C SER A 128 -0.91 -11.85 -9.83
N GLY A 129 -0.06 -12.23 -8.87
CA GLY A 129 1.07 -13.14 -9.08
C GLY A 129 2.21 -12.65 -10.01
N LYS A 130 2.07 -11.48 -10.64
CA LYS A 130 3.03 -10.88 -11.58
C LYS A 130 3.55 -9.51 -11.12
N ASN A 131 3.74 -9.34 -9.81
CA ASN A 131 4.13 -8.05 -9.19
C ASN A 131 3.13 -6.91 -9.44
N HIS A 132 1.87 -7.22 -9.75
CA HIS A 132 0.83 -6.24 -10.05
C HIS A 132 -0.20 -6.21 -8.94
N TYR A 133 -0.65 -5.00 -8.59
CA TYR A 133 -1.75 -4.76 -7.66
C TYR A 133 -2.91 -4.11 -8.40
N ASP A 134 -4.09 -4.71 -8.26
CA ASP A 134 -5.36 -4.15 -8.71
C ASP A 134 -6.19 -3.69 -7.51
N LEU A 135 -7.07 -2.71 -7.73
CA LEU A 135 -8.07 -2.34 -6.73
C LEU A 135 -9.18 -3.40 -6.68
N LEU A 136 -9.45 -3.96 -5.50
CA LEU A 136 -10.56 -4.87 -5.28
C LEU A 136 -11.78 -4.09 -4.73
N ILE A 137 -12.80 -3.92 -5.56
CA ILE A 137 -14.02 -3.15 -5.25
C ILE A 137 -15.15 -4.09 -4.81
#